data_AF-A0A6A7G002-F1
#
_entry.id   AF-A0A6A7G002-F1
#
_cell.length_a   1.000
_cell.length_b   1.000
_cell.length_c   1.000
_cell.angle_alpha   90.00
_cell.angle_beta   90.00
_cell.angle_gamma   90.00
#
_symmetry.space_group_name_H-M   'P 1'
#
loop_
_entity.id
_entity.type
_entity.pdbx_description
1 polymer ?
#
loop_
_entity_poly.entity_id
_entity_poly.type
_entity_poly.pdbx_seq_one_letter_code
_entity_poly.pdbx_strand_id
1 'polypeptide(L)'
;MFKFTCKPGTDNYASCDGTYELDPGKGEINDKPVYVNSEKRTFLAAMTNEKWCITGLHYFDEVFSKQGVFGGYHIGDGIEPDDSIWKNYSVSRISSSTQSSQISPNQVNIFQFTSKPESVDYAICQGTYKLDLAKGNINGCPVYVNLEKNRFLAALPNQSWCITDLNYFDEVFSKQGVFGGYHVGYGLEPDDAIWEEYTVNRMGSSAEPDKCCPKVDEASFWTKIENTTVAYKAISNSLPVRCESDFSAIRRRCIKLNCGGFAYRKAHYNQFGEEDDPPVVCFFRRTQTELRSSLKRTDKYDLYIASDDFCPDCSFKVGRDPAPACHVWWNAGKKVHAFACQVIIPKASQYTYYCACGFHCGYSGIQQHDDNKQQLLFSVWHDIDAKSKVSTPYVCDGMIAKEFGGEGMGMQAIGITDSSNTGKLSIASWTPGVPYTFAVKAFPVSEGTRFECYFHKPMCGWTQIACHIRPEASSDDRGTLSGLYSFIEDFPGNSIRRSATYSGWVQDTPGAQWRSITQVTGTSAVDDDVPNKCVKLVPDSCGGQKVEMISGGDCLPDCSLYKGCMDPPPVPEILNML
;
A
#
# COMPACT_ATOMS: atom_id res chain seq x y z
N MET A 1 -4.45 -23.03 -18.77
CA MET A 1 -4.55 -22.91 -20.24
C MET A 1 -5.08 -21.53 -20.58
N PHE A 2 -4.83 -21.03 -21.79
CA PHE A 2 -5.28 -19.72 -22.26
C PHE A 2 -6.19 -19.89 -23.46
N LYS A 3 -7.36 -19.24 -23.45
CA LYS A 3 -8.30 -19.25 -24.58
C LYS A 3 -8.24 -17.92 -25.32
N PHE A 4 -7.84 -18.01 -26.58
CA PHE A 4 -7.81 -16.90 -27.52
C PHE A 4 -9.11 -16.88 -28.29
N THR A 5 -9.86 -15.77 -28.18
CA THR A 5 -11.11 -15.57 -28.91
C THR A 5 -10.96 -14.38 -29.84
N CYS A 6 -11.27 -14.53 -31.12
CA CYS A 6 -11.19 -13.42 -32.08
C CYS A 6 -12.10 -12.27 -31.64
N LYS A 7 -11.57 -11.05 -31.71
CA LYS A 7 -12.36 -9.84 -31.50
C LYS A 7 -13.34 -9.67 -32.66
N PRO A 8 -14.56 -9.16 -32.42
CA PRO A 8 -15.53 -8.91 -33.49
C PRO A 8 -14.93 -8.06 -34.61
N GLY A 9 -15.08 -8.52 -35.87
CA GLY A 9 -14.59 -7.80 -37.05
C GLY A 9 -13.08 -7.87 -37.30
N THR A 10 -12.34 -8.75 -36.61
CA THR A 10 -10.90 -8.97 -36.83
C THR A 10 -10.61 -10.31 -37.48
N ASP A 11 -9.55 -10.37 -38.30
CA ASP A 11 -9.18 -11.59 -39.02
C ASP A 11 -8.39 -12.56 -38.12
N ASN A 12 -8.76 -13.84 -38.20
CA ASN A 12 -8.07 -14.94 -37.53
C ASN A 12 -6.93 -15.52 -38.39
N TYR A 13 -5.96 -14.66 -38.73
CA TYR A 13 -4.81 -15.07 -39.54
C TYR A 13 -4.05 -16.23 -38.87
N ALA A 14 -3.68 -17.25 -39.65
CA ALA A 14 -3.04 -18.48 -39.20
C ALA A 14 -3.84 -19.33 -38.17
N SER A 15 -5.15 -19.12 -38.05
CA SER A 15 -6.05 -19.88 -37.16
C SER A 15 -5.55 -19.97 -35.71
N CYS A 16 -5.07 -18.86 -35.16
CA CYS A 16 -4.44 -18.80 -33.85
C CYS A 16 -5.43 -18.68 -32.67
N ASP A 17 -6.73 -18.62 -32.94
CA ASP A 17 -7.77 -18.76 -31.92
C ASP A 17 -7.83 -20.17 -31.32
N GLY A 18 -8.56 -20.30 -30.21
CA GLY A 18 -8.71 -21.55 -29.48
C GLY A 18 -7.83 -21.60 -28.24
N THR A 19 -7.63 -22.81 -27.72
CA THR A 19 -7.08 -22.98 -26.38
C THR A 19 -5.64 -23.49 -26.42
N TYR A 20 -4.76 -22.81 -25.69
CA TYR A 20 -3.37 -23.16 -25.51
C TYR A 20 -3.18 -23.73 -24.11
N GLU A 21 -2.92 -25.02 -24.03
CA GLU A 21 -2.75 -25.76 -22.78
C GLU A 21 -1.29 -25.75 -22.36
N LEU A 22 -1.04 -25.68 -21.05
CA LEU A 22 0.32 -25.78 -20.55
C LEU A 22 0.86 -27.15 -20.95
N ASP A 23 2.02 -27.20 -21.61
CA ASP A 23 2.69 -28.46 -21.93
C ASP A 23 4.00 -28.55 -21.10
N PRO A 24 3.96 -29.15 -19.89
CA PRO A 24 5.14 -29.30 -19.06
C PRO A 24 6.27 -30.07 -19.74
N GLY A 25 5.97 -30.89 -20.76
CA GLY A 25 6.95 -31.65 -21.53
C GLY A 25 7.73 -30.82 -22.54
N LYS A 26 7.34 -29.55 -22.79
CA LYS A 26 8.02 -28.61 -23.67
C LYS A 26 8.98 -27.67 -22.94
N GLY A 27 9.10 -27.78 -21.61
CA GLY A 27 9.98 -26.92 -20.82
C GLY A 27 9.62 -25.44 -20.92
N GLU A 28 10.64 -24.58 -20.84
CA GLU A 28 10.49 -23.12 -20.79
C GLU A 28 11.22 -22.45 -21.96
N ILE A 29 10.62 -21.37 -22.48
CA ILE A 29 11.25 -20.47 -23.45
C ILE A 29 11.27 -19.09 -22.80
N ASN A 30 12.46 -18.50 -22.72
CA ASN A 30 12.73 -17.23 -22.03
C ASN A 30 12.21 -17.22 -20.59
N ASP A 31 12.53 -18.29 -19.85
CA ASP A 31 12.16 -18.50 -18.43
C ASP A 31 10.64 -18.48 -18.17
N LYS A 32 9.83 -18.72 -19.21
CA LYS A 32 8.38 -18.81 -19.12
C LYS A 32 7.84 -20.11 -19.71
N PRO A 33 6.75 -20.65 -19.13
CA PRO A 33 6.14 -21.88 -19.59
C PRO A 33 5.62 -21.77 -21.03
N VAL A 34 5.72 -22.88 -21.76
CA VAL A 34 5.18 -23.02 -23.12
C VAL A 34 3.77 -23.59 -23.08
N TYR A 35 2.87 -22.99 -23.86
CA TYR A 35 1.50 -23.47 -24.01
C TYR A 35 1.26 -23.93 -25.45
N VAL A 36 0.61 -25.07 -25.65
CA VAL A 36 0.44 -25.70 -26.95
C VAL A 36 -1.04 -25.82 -27.29
N ASN A 37 -1.38 -25.50 -28.53
CA ASN A 37 -2.63 -25.90 -29.15
C ASN A 37 -2.33 -27.03 -30.14
N SER A 38 -2.54 -28.27 -29.69
CA SER A 38 -2.19 -29.48 -30.45
C SER A 38 -3.03 -29.64 -31.71
N GLU A 39 -4.30 -29.22 -31.67
CA GLU A 39 -5.20 -29.29 -32.83
C GLU A 39 -4.79 -28.33 -33.94
N LYS A 40 -4.39 -27.11 -33.58
CA LYS A 40 -3.95 -26.07 -34.51
C LYS A 40 -2.46 -26.14 -34.85
N ARG A 41 -1.73 -27.04 -34.19
CA ARG A 41 -0.27 -27.20 -34.31
C ARG A 41 0.47 -25.87 -34.12
N THR A 42 0.08 -25.11 -33.10
CA THR A 42 0.70 -23.84 -32.69
C THR A 42 1.13 -23.89 -31.23
N PHE A 43 2.08 -23.04 -30.85
CA PHE A 43 2.44 -22.82 -29.46
C PHE A 43 2.50 -21.32 -29.14
N LEU A 44 2.30 -21.03 -27.87
CA LEU A 44 2.38 -19.73 -27.24
C LEU A 44 3.56 -19.75 -26.26
N ALA A 45 4.49 -18.83 -26.44
CA ALA A 45 5.66 -18.71 -25.59
C ALA A 45 6.08 -17.24 -25.45
N ALA A 46 6.84 -16.94 -24.39
CA ALA A 46 7.37 -15.62 -24.18
C ALA A 46 8.49 -15.32 -25.18
N MET A 47 8.38 -14.21 -25.89
CA MET A 47 9.43 -13.66 -26.77
C MET A 47 10.42 -12.80 -25.97
N THR A 48 9.91 -12.09 -24.96
CA THR A 48 10.66 -11.35 -23.92
C THR A 48 9.85 -11.41 -22.62
N ASN A 49 10.34 -10.80 -21.53
CA ASN A 49 9.61 -10.76 -20.26
C ASN A 49 8.22 -10.08 -20.34
N GLU A 50 8.01 -9.20 -21.34
CA GLU A 50 6.79 -8.41 -21.51
C GLU A 50 6.13 -8.65 -22.89
N LYS A 51 6.54 -9.69 -23.62
CA LYS A 51 5.94 -10.01 -24.91
C LYS A 51 5.72 -11.50 -25.07
N TRP A 52 4.51 -11.85 -25.47
CA TRP A 52 4.11 -13.22 -25.80
C TRP A 52 3.91 -13.37 -27.29
N CYS A 53 4.21 -14.56 -27.81
CA CYS A 53 4.12 -14.82 -29.24
C CYS A 53 3.45 -16.16 -29.49
N ILE A 54 2.48 -16.18 -30.43
CA ILE A 54 1.93 -17.42 -30.99
C ILE A 54 2.69 -17.73 -32.28
N THR A 55 3.23 -18.94 -32.40
CA THR A 55 3.92 -19.41 -33.62
C THR A 55 3.62 -20.88 -33.91
N GLY A 56 4.08 -21.38 -35.05
CA GLY A 56 3.85 -22.77 -35.48
C GLY A 56 4.68 -23.77 -34.67
N LEU A 57 4.08 -24.89 -34.27
CA LEU A 57 4.75 -25.93 -33.48
C LEU A 57 5.93 -26.57 -34.22
N HIS A 58 5.99 -26.50 -35.55
CA HIS A 58 7.14 -26.95 -36.34
C HIS A 58 8.39 -26.07 -36.18
N TYR A 59 8.27 -24.85 -35.63
CA TYR A 59 9.42 -24.00 -35.28
C TYR A 59 9.91 -24.23 -33.84
N PHE A 60 9.24 -25.09 -33.07
CA PHE A 60 9.48 -25.22 -31.64
C PHE A 60 10.93 -25.58 -31.31
N ASP A 61 11.50 -26.62 -31.92
CA ASP A 61 12.86 -27.08 -31.59
C ASP A 61 13.92 -25.99 -31.87
N GLU A 62 13.72 -25.20 -32.93
CA GLU A 62 14.61 -24.08 -33.26
C GLU A 62 14.50 -22.95 -32.22
N VAL A 63 13.27 -22.56 -31.87
CA VAL A 63 13.03 -21.48 -30.90
C VAL A 63 13.51 -21.89 -29.51
N PHE A 64 13.20 -23.11 -29.09
CA PHE A 64 13.60 -23.67 -27.81
C PHE A 64 15.13 -23.78 -27.69
N SER A 65 15.83 -24.17 -28.76
CA SER A 65 17.29 -24.26 -28.75
C SER A 65 17.97 -22.90 -28.73
N LYS A 66 17.41 -21.89 -29.41
CA LYS A 66 18.02 -20.55 -29.53
C LYS A 66 17.76 -19.68 -28.31
N GLN A 67 16.57 -19.77 -27.71
CA GLN A 67 16.06 -18.79 -26.74
C GLN A 67 16.11 -17.35 -27.32
N GLY A 68 15.70 -16.35 -26.55
CA GLY A 68 15.64 -14.95 -26.99
C GLY A 68 14.45 -14.63 -27.91
N VAL A 69 14.58 -13.54 -28.69
CA VAL A 69 13.50 -13.02 -29.55
C VAL A 69 13.33 -13.90 -30.79
N PHE A 70 12.09 -14.29 -31.09
CA PHE A 70 11.73 -15.08 -32.27
C PHE A 70 10.49 -14.52 -32.98
N GLY A 71 10.27 -14.92 -34.23
CA GLY A 71 9.09 -14.52 -35.00
C GLY A 71 7.89 -15.44 -34.79
N GLY A 72 6.68 -14.88 -34.92
CA GLY A 72 5.45 -15.66 -34.96
C GLY A 72 4.30 -14.91 -35.62
N TYR A 73 3.13 -15.55 -35.58
CA TYR A 73 1.94 -15.07 -36.28
C TYR A 73 1.29 -13.88 -35.57
N HIS A 74 1.27 -13.89 -34.24
CA HIS A 74 0.68 -12.84 -33.41
C HIS A 74 1.48 -12.60 -32.15
N ILE A 75 1.52 -11.34 -31.72
CA ILE A 75 2.27 -10.89 -30.55
C ILE A 75 1.29 -10.19 -29.59
N GLY A 76 1.41 -10.53 -28.31
CA GLY A 76 0.78 -9.84 -27.20
C GLY A 76 1.82 -9.01 -26.45
N ASP A 77 1.45 -7.80 -26.06
CA ASP A 77 2.30 -6.89 -25.26
C ASP A 77 1.79 -6.87 -23.81
N GLY A 78 2.53 -7.51 -22.90
CA GLY A 78 2.14 -7.72 -21.50
C GLY A 78 2.93 -8.85 -20.83
N ILE A 79 2.78 -8.94 -19.51
CA ILE A 79 3.59 -9.83 -18.66
C ILE A 79 3.08 -11.27 -18.76
N GLU A 80 1.76 -11.48 -18.82
CA GLU A 80 1.10 -12.78 -19.00
C GLU A 80 0.17 -12.76 -20.23
N PRO A 81 -0.16 -13.90 -20.87
CA PRO A 81 -1.00 -13.90 -22.07
C PRO A 81 -2.39 -13.28 -21.87
N ASP A 82 -2.97 -13.39 -20.69
CA ASP A 82 -4.29 -12.88 -20.32
C ASP A 82 -4.30 -11.42 -19.86
N ASP A 83 -3.16 -10.84 -19.50
CA ASP A 83 -2.99 -9.40 -19.26
C ASP A 83 -2.45 -8.65 -20.49
N SER A 84 -1.96 -9.39 -21.48
CA SER A 84 -1.34 -8.83 -22.69
C SER A 84 -2.35 -8.18 -23.63
N ILE A 85 -1.92 -7.09 -24.27
CA ILE A 85 -2.68 -6.43 -25.32
C ILE A 85 -2.46 -7.19 -26.64
N TRP A 86 -3.47 -7.94 -27.07
CA TRP A 86 -3.48 -8.63 -28.35
C TRP A 86 -4.31 -7.86 -29.38
N LYS A 87 -3.73 -7.64 -30.57
CA LYS A 87 -4.40 -6.86 -31.64
C LYS A 87 -5.75 -7.47 -32.05
N ASN A 88 -5.78 -8.77 -32.34
CA ASN A 88 -6.96 -9.45 -32.92
C ASN A 88 -7.70 -10.38 -31.94
N TYR A 89 -7.19 -10.57 -30.73
CA TYR A 89 -7.72 -11.57 -29.80
C TYR A 89 -8.03 -10.95 -28.44
N SER A 90 -9.07 -11.48 -27.81
CA SER A 90 -9.27 -11.37 -26.36
C SER A 90 -8.82 -12.69 -25.75
N VAL A 91 -8.02 -12.61 -24.68
CA VAL A 91 -7.43 -13.79 -24.05
C VAL A 91 -7.98 -13.95 -22.65
N SER A 92 -8.44 -15.15 -22.33
CA SER A 92 -8.87 -15.50 -20.98
C SER A 92 -8.08 -16.68 -20.45
N ARG A 93 -7.61 -16.58 -19.21
CA ARG A 93 -6.98 -17.69 -18.51
C ARG A 93 -8.05 -18.64 -17.98
N ILE A 94 -7.88 -19.90 -18.31
CA ILE A 94 -8.71 -21.02 -17.86
C ILE A 94 -7.83 -21.88 -16.95
N SER A 95 -8.15 -21.95 -15.66
CA SER A 95 -7.50 -22.86 -14.72
C SER A 95 -8.05 -24.27 -14.91
N SER A 96 -7.14 -25.25 -15.02
CA SER A 96 -7.51 -26.66 -15.14
C SER A 96 -7.89 -27.22 -13.77
N SER A 97 -9.19 -27.30 -13.49
CA SER A 97 -9.74 -28.30 -12.57
C SER A 97 -10.79 -29.10 -13.33
N THR A 98 -10.37 -30.25 -13.87
CA THR A 98 -11.29 -31.19 -14.50
C THR A 98 -12.03 -31.96 -13.41
N GLN A 99 -13.22 -31.50 -13.05
CA GLN A 99 -14.37 -32.38 -12.85
C GLN A 99 -15.55 -31.71 -13.53
N SER A 100 -16.22 -32.48 -14.39
CA SER A 100 -17.46 -32.08 -15.02
C SER A 100 -18.50 -31.77 -13.94
N SER A 101 -18.67 -30.51 -13.61
CA SER A 101 -19.99 -30.00 -13.27
C SER A 101 -20.48 -29.29 -14.52
N GLN A 102 -21.64 -29.72 -15.01
CA GLN A 102 -22.49 -28.78 -15.72
C GLN A 102 -22.56 -27.54 -14.83
N ILE A 103 -22.06 -26.40 -15.33
CA ILE A 103 -22.37 -25.11 -14.72
C ILE A 103 -23.88 -24.99 -14.87
N SER A 104 -24.59 -25.33 -13.80
CA SER A 104 -25.98 -24.97 -13.65
C SER A 104 -26.03 -23.42 -13.71
N PRO A 105 -26.94 -22.81 -14.48
CA PRO A 105 -26.98 -21.35 -14.70
C PRO A 105 -27.26 -20.47 -13.47
N ASN A 106 -27.08 -20.99 -12.25
CA ASN A 106 -27.67 -20.43 -11.02
C ASN A 106 -26.68 -20.13 -9.89
N GLN A 107 -25.36 -20.04 -10.13
CA GLN A 107 -24.45 -19.49 -9.13
C GLN A 107 -24.47 -17.96 -9.20
N VAL A 108 -25.49 -17.37 -8.57
CA VAL A 108 -25.70 -15.94 -8.58
C VAL A 108 -24.71 -15.28 -7.62
N ASN A 109 -23.60 -14.75 -8.14
CA ASN A 109 -22.67 -13.90 -7.37
C ASN A 109 -23.33 -12.53 -7.13
N ILE A 110 -24.11 -12.46 -6.06
CA ILE A 110 -24.88 -11.28 -5.67
C ILE A 110 -24.34 -10.74 -4.34
N PHE A 111 -24.21 -9.42 -4.25
CA PHE A 111 -23.98 -8.73 -2.99
C PHE A 111 -25.21 -7.92 -2.60
N GLN A 112 -25.70 -8.15 -1.39
CA GLN A 112 -26.74 -7.35 -0.77
C GLN A 112 -26.10 -6.34 0.16
N PHE A 113 -26.19 -5.06 -0.20
CA PHE A 113 -25.83 -3.93 0.64
C PHE A 113 -27.07 -3.50 1.43
N THR A 114 -26.92 -3.41 2.75
CA THR A 114 -27.95 -2.96 3.67
C THR A 114 -27.37 -1.84 4.52
N SER A 115 -28.03 -0.68 4.59
CA SER A 115 -27.54 0.43 5.43
C SER A 115 -27.44 0.00 6.90
N LYS A 116 -26.35 0.40 7.54
CA LYS A 116 -26.17 0.21 8.98
C LYS A 116 -27.20 1.06 9.75
N PRO A 117 -27.56 0.67 10.99
CA PRO A 117 -28.40 1.51 11.84
C PRO A 117 -27.85 2.95 11.91
N GLU A 118 -28.73 3.94 11.79
CA GLU A 118 -28.41 5.39 11.86
C GLU A 118 -27.58 5.96 10.70
N SER A 119 -27.10 5.13 9.78
CA SER A 119 -26.44 5.59 8.55
C SER A 119 -27.45 6.11 7.52
N VAL A 120 -27.03 7.09 6.70
CA VAL A 120 -27.82 7.62 5.59
C VAL A 120 -27.36 6.93 4.31
N ASP A 121 -28.31 6.40 3.52
CA ASP A 121 -28.06 5.85 2.18
C ASP A 121 -27.77 6.98 1.16
N TYR A 122 -26.62 7.64 1.32
CA TYR A 122 -26.21 8.72 0.43
C TYR A 122 -26.07 8.21 -1.01
N ALA A 123 -26.54 9.03 -1.95
CA ALA A 123 -26.63 8.66 -3.37
C ALA A 123 -27.41 7.35 -3.65
N ILE A 124 -28.22 6.86 -2.69
CA ILE A 124 -29.12 5.71 -2.88
C ILE A 124 -28.32 4.48 -3.35
N CYS A 125 -27.27 4.11 -2.62
CA CYS A 125 -26.36 3.02 -2.97
C CYS A 125 -26.73 1.67 -2.34
N GLN A 126 -27.60 1.63 -1.32
CA GLN A 126 -28.12 0.39 -0.73
C GLN A 126 -28.74 -0.51 -1.82
N GLY A 127 -28.67 -1.83 -1.68
CA GLY A 127 -29.45 -2.75 -2.52
C GLY A 127 -28.64 -3.91 -3.05
N THR A 128 -29.19 -4.55 -4.08
CA THR A 128 -28.66 -5.80 -4.63
C THR A 128 -27.78 -5.51 -5.84
N TYR A 129 -26.51 -5.86 -5.75
CA TYR A 129 -25.54 -5.77 -6.83
C TYR A 129 -25.30 -7.16 -7.41
N LYS A 130 -25.57 -7.32 -8.70
CA LYS A 130 -25.46 -8.60 -9.40
C LYS A 130 -24.28 -8.56 -10.35
N LEU A 131 -23.53 -9.66 -10.42
CA LEU A 131 -22.46 -9.81 -11.39
C LEU A 131 -22.98 -9.54 -12.81
N ASP A 132 -22.33 -8.64 -13.53
CA ASP A 132 -22.61 -8.35 -14.93
C ASP A 132 -21.41 -8.77 -15.79
N LEU A 133 -21.46 -10.00 -16.31
CA LEU A 133 -20.39 -10.56 -17.15
C LEU A 133 -20.17 -9.77 -18.44
N ALA A 134 -21.18 -9.04 -18.93
CA ALA A 134 -21.05 -8.27 -20.16
C ALA A 134 -20.21 -7.00 -19.97
N LYS A 135 -20.09 -6.51 -18.73
CA LYS A 135 -19.27 -5.34 -18.38
C LYS A 135 -17.80 -5.67 -18.15
N GLY A 136 -17.40 -6.93 -18.27
CA GLY A 136 -16.01 -7.35 -18.12
C GLY A 136 -15.44 -7.01 -16.74
N ASN A 137 -14.15 -6.68 -16.72
CA ASN A 137 -13.42 -6.44 -15.48
C ASN A 137 -12.89 -5.00 -15.40
N ILE A 138 -12.93 -4.45 -14.19
CA ILE A 138 -12.25 -3.20 -13.83
C ILE A 138 -11.20 -3.56 -12.77
N ASN A 139 -9.96 -3.12 -13.00
CA ASN A 139 -8.79 -3.43 -12.18
C ASN A 139 -8.59 -4.94 -11.96
N GLY A 140 -8.87 -5.73 -12.99
CA GLY A 140 -8.78 -7.20 -12.95
C GLY A 140 -9.93 -7.90 -12.23
N CYS A 141 -10.86 -7.17 -11.61
CA CYS A 141 -11.98 -7.73 -10.87
C CYS A 141 -13.32 -7.60 -11.63
N PRO A 142 -14.27 -8.54 -11.44
CA PRO A 142 -15.57 -8.46 -12.08
C PRO A 142 -16.38 -7.23 -11.62
N VAL A 143 -17.23 -6.74 -12.52
CA VAL A 143 -18.13 -5.61 -12.24
C VAL A 143 -19.50 -6.13 -11.81
N TYR A 144 -20.05 -5.51 -10.76
CA TYR A 144 -21.40 -5.80 -10.28
C TYR A 144 -22.28 -4.57 -10.47
N VAL A 145 -23.54 -4.77 -10.85
CA VAL A 145 -24.46 -3.67 -11.15
C VAL A 145 -25.72 -3.74 -10.31
N ASN A 146 -26.21 -2.55 -9.97
CA ASN A 146 -27.57 -2.35 -9.54
C ASN A 146 -28.24 -1.45 -10.59
N LEU A 147 -28.86 -2.07 -11.59
CA LEU A 147 -29.48 -1.36 -12.72
C LEU A 147 -30.67 -0.51 -12.29
N GLU A 148 -31.42 -0.94 -11.28
CA GLU A 148 -32.57 -0.20 -10.76
C GLU A 148 -32.16 1.15 -10.18
N LYS A 149 -30.98 1.21 -9.56
CA LYS A 149 -30.44 2.40 -8.92
C LYS A 149 -29.37 3.11 -9.75
N ASN A 150 -29.12 2.65 -10.98
CA ASN A 150 -28.06 3.16 -11.86
C ASN A 150 -26.68 3.18 -11.19
N ARG A 151 -26.29 2.09 -10.53
CA ARG A 151 -24.99 1.96 -9.84
C ARG A 151 -24.18 0.80 -10.39
N PHE A 152 -22.86 0.93 -10.33
CA PHE A 152 -21.97 -0.23 -10.37
C PHE A 152 -20.99 -0.23 -9.19
N LEU A 153 -20.53 -1.43 -8.90
CA LEU A 153 -19.55 -1.77 -7.89
C LEU A 153 -18.35 -2.42 -8.60
N ALA A 154 -17.18 -1.86 -8.40
CA ALA A 154 -15.94 -2.31 -9.02
C ALA A 154 -14.74 -2.13 -8.08
N ALA A 155 -13.68 -2.90 -8.30
CA ALA A 155 -12.47 -2.83 -7.49
C ALA A 155 -11.62 -1.60 -7.84
N LEU A 156 -10.93 -1.07 -6.83
CA LEU A 156 -9.83 -0.12 -6.95
C LEU A 156 -8.48 -0.88 -6.88
N PRO A 157 -7.37 -0.30 -7.37
CA PRO A 157 -6.06 -0.96 -7.41
C PRO A 157 -5.46 -1.33 -6.04
N ASN A 158 -5.99 -0.80 -4.94
CA ASN A 158 -5.47 -0.94 -3.58
C ASN A 158 -6.26 -1.95 -2.71
N GLN A 159 -6.83 -3.00 -3.32
CA GLN A 159 -7.64 -4.00 -2.59
C GLN A 159 -8.82 -3.35 -1.83
N SER A 160 -9.51 -2.44 -2.51
CA SER A 160 -10.75 -1.84 -2.04
C SER A 160 -11.78 -1.85 -3.17
N TRP A 161 -13.03 -1.58 -2.83
CA TRP A 161 -14.18 -1.64 -3.73
C TRP A 161 -14.93 -0.32 -3.68
N CYS A 162 -15.40 0.16 -4.82
CA CYS A 162 -16.08 1.44 -4.92
C CYS A 162 -17.45 1.29 -5.58
N ILE A 163 -18.46 1.93 -5.00
CA ILE A 163 -19.78 2.10 -5.61
C ILE A 163 -19.82 3.47 -6.28
N THR A 164 -20.15 3.50 -7.57
CA THR A 164 -20.30 4.75 -8.32
C THR A 164 -21.46 4.69 -9.32
N ASP A 165 -21.73 5.81 -9.98
CA ASP A 165 -22.81 5.93 -10.96
C ASP A 165 -22.47 5.22 -12.27
N LEU A 166 -23.42 4.47 -12.82
CA LEU A 166 -23.25 3.71 -14.06
C LEU A 166 -22.91 4.60 -15.27
N ASN A 167 -23.23 5.90 -15.23
CA ASN A 167 -22.88 6.84 -16.28
C ASN A 167 -21.36 7.05 -16.43
N TYR A 168 -20.58 6.80 -15.38
CA TYR A 168 -19.12 6.87 -15.45
C TYR A 168 -18.47 5.57 -15.90
N PHE A 169 -19.26 4.52 -16.17
CA PHE A 169 -18.73 3.18 -16.44
C PHE A 169 -17.76 3.17 -17.62
N ASP A 170 -18.10 3.75 -18.76
CA ASP A 170 -17.26 3.68 -19.96
C ASP A 170 -15.92 4.40 -19.75
N GLU A 171 -15.93 5.53 -19.04
CA GLU A 171 -14.71 6.27 -18.69
C GLU A 171 -13.83 5.44 -17.76
N VAL A 172 -14.41 4.90 -16.68
CA VAL A 172 -13.68 4.09 -15.69
C VAL A 172 -13.16 2.81 -16.31
N PHE A 173 -13.97 2.13 -17.11
CA PHE A 173 -13.60 0.90 -17.82
C PHE A 173 -12.49 1.16 -18.84
N SER A 174 -12.52 2.30 -19.55
CA SER A 174 -11.45 2.64 -20.49
C SER A 174 -10.14 3.02 -19.79
N LYS A 175 -10.20 3.74 -18.67
CA LYS A 175 -9.00 4.23 -17.97
C LYS A 175 -8.36 3.17 -17.08
N GLN A 176 -9.19 2.31 -16.47
CA GLN A 176 -8.78 1.47 -15.34
C GLN A 176 -8.14 2.36 -14.23
N GLY A 177 -7.49 1.76 -13.24
CA GLY A 177 -6.86 2.51 -12.15
C GLY A 177 -7.84 3.04 -11.12
N VAL A 178 -7.46 4.10 -10.39
CA VAL A 178 -8.31 4.71 -9.36
C VAL A 178 -9.40 5.57 -9.98
N PHE A 179 -10.60 5.47 -9.43
CA PHE A 179 -11.74 6.29 -9.79
C PHE A 179 -12.53 6.69 -8.55
N GLY A 180 -13.26 7.80 -8.65
CA GLY A 180 -14.14 8.28 -7.59
C GLY A 180 -15.49 7.58 -7.59
N GLY A 181 -16.10 7.52 -6.41
CA GLY A 181 -17.47 7.08 -6.24
C GLY A 181 -18.07 7.56 -4.93
N TYR A 182 -19.29 7.11 -4.67
CA TYR A 182 -20.07 7.56 -3.52
C TYR A 182 -19.60 6.91 -2.22
N HIS A 183 -19.23 5.63 -2.29
CA HIS A 183 -18.80 4.86 -1.13
C HIS A 183 -17.65 3.92 -1.49
N VAL A 184 -16.74 3.73 -0.55
CA VAL A 184 -15.59 2.84 -0.69
C VAL A 184 -15.55 1.86 0.47
N GLY A 185 -15.42 0.58 0.17
CA GLY A 185 -15.22 -0.49 1.13
C GLY A 185 -13.82 -1.09 1.01
N TYR A 186 -13.17 -1.34 2.14
CA TYR A 186 -11.78 -1.81 2.15
C TYR A 186 -11.70 -3.29 2.50
N GLY A 187 -11.36 -4.11 1.50
CA GLY A 187 -11.30 -5.56 1.58
C GLY A 187 -11.02 -6.20 0.22
N LEU A 188 -10.69 -7.49 0.24
CA LEU A 188 -10.38 -8.25 -0.97
C LEU A 188 -11.63 -8.44 -1.82
N GLU A 189 -12.79 -8.59 -1.17
CA GLU A 189 -14.11 -8.77 -1.80
C GLU A 189 -15.15 -7.88 -1.13
N PRO A 190 -16.28 -7.54 -1.80
CA PRO A 190 -17.28 -6.66 -1.22
C PRO A 190 -17.86 -7.11 0.13
N ASP A 191 -17.96 -8.42 0.36
CA ASP A 191 -18.51 -9.04 1.58
C ASP A 191 -17.49 -9.26 2.72
N ASP A 192 -16.20 -9.07 2.47
CA ASP A 192 -15.16 -8.99 3.50
C ASP A 192 -14.62 -7.57 3.71
N ALA A 193 -15.05 -6.63 2.87
CA ALA A 193 -14.71 -5.24 2.99
C ALA A 193 -15.46 -4.57 4.15
N ILE A 194 -14.75 -3.66 4.83
CA ILE A 194 -15.37 -2.75 5.79
C ILE A 194 -15.92 -1.56 5.01
N TRP A 195 -17.23 -1.37 5.10
CA TRP A 195 -17.95 -0.23 4.54
C TRP A 195 -18.42 0.66 5.68
N GLU A 196 -18.25 1.97 5.53
CA GLU A 196 -18.63 2.93 6.57
C GLU A 196 -20.14 2.88 6.84
N GLU A 197 -20.96 2.90 5.78
CA GLU A 197 -22.42 3.02 5.90
C GLU A 197 -23.20 1.72 5.67
N TYR A 198 -22.56 0.64 5.22
CA TYR A 198 -23.27 -0.57 4.80
C TYR A 198 -22.77 -1.84 5.48
N THR A 199 -23.68 -2.77 5.74
CA THR A 199 -23.38 -4.19 5.92
C THR A 199 -23.56 -4.89 4.58
N VAL A 200 -22.60 -5.73 4.18
CA VAL A 200 -22.63 -6.42 2.89
C VAL A 200 -22.67 -7.93 3.10
N ASN A 201 -23.66 -8.57 2.48
CA ASN A 201 -23.81 -10.02 2.51
C ASN A 201 -23.76 -10.57 1.09
N ARG A 202 -22.97 -11.63 0.88
CA ARG A 202 -22.99 -12.39 -0.37
C ARG A 202 -24.19 -13.33 -0.36
N MET A 203 -25.08 -13.19 -1.34
CA MET A 203 -26.26 -14.03 -1.50
C MET A 203 -25.97 -15.11 -2.55
N GLY A 204 -26.29 -16.37 -2.26
CA GLY A 204 -26.19 -17.46 -3.24
C GLY A 204 -25.11 -18.52 -3.01
N SER A 205 -24.38 -18.50 -1.89
CA SER A 205 -23.44 -19.58 -1.54
C SER A 205 -24.14 -20.74 -0.82
N SER A 206 -24.96 -21.53 -1.52
CA SER A 206 -24.96 -22.97 -1.22
C SER A 206 -23.76 -23.61 -1.91
N ALA A 207 -22.55 -23.24 -1.48
CA ALA A 207 -21.42 -24.10 -1.71
C ALA A 207 -21.71 -25.39 -0.92
N GLU A 208 -21.75 -26.53 -1.61
CA GLU A 208 -21.36 -27.77 -0.94
C GLU A 208 -20.03 -27.50 -0.23
N PRO A 209 -19.88 -27.92 1.04
CA PRO A 209 -18.73 -27.55 1.83
C PRO A 209 -17.45 -27.99 1.10
N ASP A 210 -16.56 -27.02 0.86
CA ASP A 210 -15.16 -27.33 0.61
C ASP A 210 -14.73 -28.31 1.71
N LYS A 211 -14.25 -29.50 1.31
CA LYS A 211 -13.81 -30.55 2.23
C LYS A 211 -12.62 -30.13 3.13
N CYS A 212 -12.19 -28.87 3.07
CA CYS A 212 -11.16 -28.29 3.93
C CYS A 212 -11.65 -27.18 4.89
N CYS A 213 -12.91 -26.74 4.82
CA CYS A 213 -13.45 -25.74 5.75
C CYS A 213 -14.79 -26.22 6.31
N PRO A 214 -14.82 -26.86 7.50
CA PRO A 214 -16.09 -27.21 8.13
C PRO A 214 -16.95 -25.97 8.34
N LYS A 215 -18.27 -26.11 8.21
CA LYS A 215 -19.26 -25.13 8.69
C LYS A 215 -19.19 -25.08 10.22
N VAL A 216 -18.15 -24.44 10.72
CA VAL A 216 -18.02 -24.06 12.12
C VAL A 216 -18.85 -22.80 12.26
N ASP A 217 -19.69 -22.72 13.30
CA ASP A 217 -20.29 -21.46 13.71
C ASP A 217 -19.16 -20.42 13.80
N GLU A 218 -19.22 -19.33 13.01
CA GLU A 218 -18.16 -18.33 12.91
C GLU A 218 -17.72 -17.87 14.31
N ALA A 219 -18.62 -17.82 15.30
CA ALA A 219 -18.26 -17.46 16.67
C ALA A 219 -17.39 -18.53 17.37
N SER A 220 -17.67 -19.81 17.14
CA SER A 220 -16.94 -20.93 17.74
C SER A 220 -15.58 -21.21 17.09
N PHE A 221 -15.34 -20.69 15.87
CA PHE A 221 -14.06 -20.82 15.17
C PHE A 221 -12.95 -19.97 15.80
N TRP A 222 -13.30 -18.88 16.49
CA TRP A 222 -12.32 -17.94 17.05
C TRP A 222 -12.21 -18.07 18.55
N THR A 223 -10.98 -18.21 19.04
CA THR A 223 -10.67 -18.07 20.46
C THR A 223 -10.28 -16.62 20.76
N LYS A 224 -11.13 -15.91 21.52
CA LYS A 224 -10.80 -14.57 22.06
C LYS A 224 -9.96 -14.71 23.32
N ILE A 225 -8.86 -13.95 23.39
CA ILE A 225 -8.02 -13.77 24.56
C ILE A 225 -8.02 -12.28 24.90
N GLU A 226 -8.72 -11.92 25.97
CA GLU A 226 -8.87 -10.52 26.37
C GLU A 226 -7.57 -9.92 26.89
N ASN A 227 -7.43 -8.60 26.71
CA ASN A 227 -6.32 -7.81 27.22
C ASN A 227 -4.96 -8.41 26.83
N THR A 228 -4.82 -8.78 25.56
CA THR A 228 -3.69 -9.54 25.04
C THR A 228 -3.42 -9.17 23.58
N THR A 229 -2.13 -9.16 23.23
CA THR A 229 -1.60 -9.09 21.86
C THR A 229 -0.45 -10.09 21.70
N VAL A 230 0.31 -10.02 20.62
CA VAL A 230 1.47 -10.89 20.35
C VAL A 230 2.75 -10.09 20.13
N ALA A 231 3.90 -10.77 20.13
CA ALA A 231 5.20 -10.16 19.88
C ALA A 231 5.47 -9.88 18.39
N TYR A 232 4.74 -10.54 17.50
CA TYR A 232 4.85 -10.40 16.04
C TYR A 232 4.28 -9.08 15.55
N LYS A 233 4.85 -8.56 14.47
CA LYS A 233 4.33 -7.37 13.81
C LYS A 233 3.16 -7.74 12.91
N ALA A 234 2.19 -6.84 12.83
CA ALA A 234 1.04 -7.01 11.95
C ALA A 234 1.48 -6.84 10.49
N ILE A 235 0.88 -7.62 9.59
CA ILE A 235 1.14 -7.51 8.15
C ILE A 235 0.32 -6.38 7.50
N SER A 236 -0.79 -5.99 8.14
CA SER A 236 -1.69 -4.93 7.72
C SER A 236 -2.69 -4.62 8.83
N ASN A 237 -3.31 -3.44 8.75
CA ASN A 237 -4.38 -3.02 9.63
C ASN A 237 -5.69 -2.86 8.83
N SER A 238 -6.82 -2.98 9.53
CA SER A 238 -8.14 -2.68 8.98
C SER A 238 -8.50 -1.21 9.12
N LEU A 239 -9.58 -0.80 8.45
CA LEU A 239 -10.35 0.37 8.84
C LEU A 239 -10.99 0.22 10.24
N PRO A 240 -11.58 1.28 10.80
CA PRO A 240 -12.31 1.21 12.06
C PRO A 240 -13.36 0.10 12.09
N VAL A 241 -13.40 -0.67 13.17
CA VAL A 241 -14.29 -1.82 13.42
C VAL A 241 -15.13 -1.50 14.65
N ARG A 242 -16.45 -1.37 14.49
CA ARG A 242 -17.33 -0.87 15.57
C ARG A 242 -18.50 -1.77 15.93
N CYS A 243 -18.87 -2.70 15.05
CA CYS A 243 -20.01 -3.58 15.28
C CYS A 243 -19.70 -5.03 14.91
N GLU A 244 -20.57 -5.96 15.32
CA GLU A 244 -20.39 -7.39 15.01
C GLU A 244 -20.33 -7.65 13.49
N SER A 245 -21.03 -6.85 12.67
CA SER A 245 -20.94 -7.01 11.21
C SER A 245 -19.55 -6.67 10.66
N ASP A 246 -18.86 -5.68 11.24
CA ASP A 246 -17.47 -5.38 10.90
C ASP A 246 -16.56 -6.52 11.36
N PHE A 247 -16.78 -7.05 12.57
CA PHE A 247 -16.03 -8.20 13.08
C PHE A 247 -16.22 -9.45 12.22
N SER A 248 -17.43 -9.75 11.75
CA SER A 248 -17.67 -10.84 10.80
C SER A 248 -16.89 -10.64 9.49
N ALA A 249 -16.85 -9.41 8.95
CA ALA A 249 -16.03 -9.10 7.77
C ALA A 249 -14.54 -9.30 8.04
N ILE A 250 -14.04 -8.83 9.18
CA ILE A 250 -12.66 -9.04 9.65
C ILE A 250 -12.31 -10.53 9.74
N ARG A 251 -13.18 -11.36 10.34
CA ARG A 251 -12.95 -12.80 10.49
C ARG A 251 -12.80 -13.47 9.12
N ARG A 252 -13.68 -13.16 8.17
CA ARG A 252 -13.57 -13.65 6.77
C ARG A 252 -12.28 -13.17 6.11
N ARG A 253 -11.95 -11.88 6.25
CA ARG A 253 -10.74 -11.29 5.70
C ARG A 253 -9.47 -11.95 6.28
N CYS A 254 -9.43 -12.23 7.58
CA CYS A 254 -8.32 -12.90 8.23
C CYS A 254 -8.03 -14.27 7.61
N ILE A 255 -9.08 -15.07 7.37
CA ILE A 255 -8.97 -16.39 6.73
C ILE A 255 -8.45 -16.23 5.29
N LYS A 256 -9.03 -15.32 4.50
CA LYS A 256 -8.60 -15.06 3.10
C LYS A 256 -7.15 -14.56 3.00
N LEU A 257 -6.70 -13.77 3.98
CA LEU A 257 -5.31 -13.31 4.08
C LEU A 257 -4.34 -14.39 4.55
N ASN A 258 -4.83 -15.60 4.85
CA ASN A 258 -4.07 -16.71 5.42
C ASN A 258 -3.43 -16.35 6.77
N CYS A 259 -4.15 -15.61 7.61
CA CYS A 259 -3.67 -15.20 8.93
C CYS A 259 -4.24 -16.15 10.00
N GLY A 260 -3.38 -16.71 10.85
CA GLY A 260 -3.81 -17.55 11.97
C GLY A 260 -4.46 -16.76 13.11
N GLY A 261 -4.40 -15.43 13.09
CA GLY A 261 -5.07 -14.60 14.08
C GLY A 261 -5.01 -13.11 13.78
N PHE A 262 -5.73 -12.33 14.58
CA PHE A 262 -5.73 -10.87 14.54
C PHE A 262 -5.92 -10.28 15.94
N ALA A 263 -5.42 -9.07 16.18
CA ALA A 263 -5.68 -8.33 17.41
C ALA A 263 -6.57 -7.13 17.13
N TYR A 264 -7.64 -6.99 17.91
CA TYR A 264 -8.50 -5.82 17.91
C TYR A 264 -7.93 -4.78 18.88
N ARG A 265 -7.51 -3.63 18.36
CA ARG A 265 -7.16 -2.45 19.15
C ARG A 265 -8.45 -1.78 19.60
N LYS A 266 -8.58 -1.54 20.91
CA LYS A 266 -9.71 -0.80 21.46
C LYS A 266 -9.59 0.68 21.11
N ALA A 267 -10.72 1.35 20.99
CA ALA A 267 -10.76 2.80 20.79
C ALA A 267 -10.03 3.50 21.94
N HIS A 268 -9.28 4.54 21.60
CA HIS A 268 -8.66 5.43 22.56
C HIS A 268 -9.18 6.85 22.33
N TYR A 269 -9.30 7.59 23.43
CA TYR A 269 -9.76 8.96 23.45
C TYR A 269 -8.68 9.81 24.11
N ASN A 270 -8.35 10.92 23.47
CA ASN A 270 -7.37 11.86 23.97
C ASN A 270 -7.89 12.61 25.21
N GLN A 271 -7.03 13.45 25.78
CA GLN A 271 -7.34 14.28 26.94
C GLN A 271 -8.42 15.35 26.68
N PHE A 272 -8.81 15.57 25.43
CA PHE A 272 -9.91 16.47 25.02
C PHE A 272 -11.24 15.72 24.84
N GLY A 273 -11.27 14.40 25.05
CA GLY A 273 -12.45 13.56 24.85
C GLY A 273 -12.73 13.22 23.38
N GLU A 274 -11.76 13.45 22.50
CA GLU A 274 -11.86 13.15 21.07
C GLU A 274 -11.25 11.78 20.79
N GLU A 275 -11.86 11.00 19.91
CA GLU A 275 -11.29 9.73 19.48
C GLU A 275 -10.07 10.01 18.60
N ASP A 276 -8.87 9.80 19.15
CA ASP A 276 -7.60 10.05 18.46
C ASP A 276 -7.04 8.79 17.81
N ASP A 277 -7.44 7.63 18.32
CA ASP A 277 -7.04 6.32 17.86
C ASP A 277 -8.28 5.42 17.70
N PRO A 278 -8.79 5.25 16.47
CA PRO A 278 -10.00 4.46 16.25
C PRO A 278 -9.74 2.97 16.51
N PRO A 279 -10.81 2.22 16.84
CA PRO A 279 -10.70 0.78 17.06
C PRO A 279 -10.44 0.07 15.73
N VAL A 280 -9.25 -0.51 15.56
CA VAL A 280 -8.83 -1.17 14.31
C VAL A 280 -8.34 -2.58 14.59
N VAL A 281 -8.26 -3.41 13.56
CA VAL A 281 -7.75 -4.77 13.65
C VAL A 281 -6.39 -4.88 12.98
N CYS A 282 -5.45 -5.49 13.69
CA CYS A 282 -4.11 -5.84 13.22
C CYS A 282 -4.06 -7.33 12.85
N PHE A 283 -3.75 -7.66 11.59
CA PHE A 283 -3.70 -9.06 11.13
C PHE A 283 -2.32 -9.66 11.29
N PHE A 284 -2.23 -10.91 11.76
CA PHE A 284 -0.97 -11.64 11.94
C PHE A 284 -0.91 -12.88 11.06
N ARG A 285 0.03 -12.86 10.09
CA ARG A 285 0.31 -14.01 9.25
C ARG A 285 1.29 -14.97 9.92
N ARG A 286 0.79 -15.60 10.98
CA ARG A 286 1.50 -16.58 11.81
C ARG A 286 0.59 -17.76 12.09
N THR A 287 1.19 -18.89 12.44
CA THR A 287 0.47 -20.06 12.93
C THR A 287 -0.11 -19.82 14.32
N GLN A 288 -1.12 -20.60 14.67
CA GLN A 288 -1.79 -20.60 15.97
C GLN A 288 -0.80 -20.87 17.12
N THR A 289 0.17 -21.77 16.89
CA THR A 289 1.23 -22.11 17.84
C THR A 289 2.17 -20.94 18.07
N GLU A 290 2.63 -20.27 17.01
CA GLU A 290 3.48 -19.09 17.10
C GLU A 290 2.79 -17.96 17.87
N LEU A 291 1.53 -17.66 17.56
CA LEU A 291 0.75 -16.64 18.26
C LEU A 291 0.63 -16.95 19.76
N ARG A 292 0.28 -18.19 20.14
CA ARG A 292 0.18 -18.60 21.56
C ARG A 292 1.52 -18.56 22.29
N SER A 293 2.62 -18.81 21.59
CA SER A 293 3.97 -18.77 22.19
C SER A 293 4.49 -17.35 22.46
N SER A 294 3.85 -16.33 21.88
CA SER A 294 4.34 -14.94 21.86
C SER A 294 3.39 -13.94 22.52
N LEU A 295 2.44 -14.41 23.33
CA LEU A 295 1.43 -13.58 23.98
C LEU A 295 2.06 -12.48 24.85
N LYS A 296 1.50 -11.27 24.74
CA LYS A 296 1.84 -10.10 25.55
C LYS A 296 0.56 -9.52 26.17
N ARG A 297 0.54 -9.37 27.49
CA ARG A 297 -0.59 -8.73 28.20
C ARG A 297 -0.63 -7.22 27.93
N THR A 298 -1.81 -6.69 27.66
CA THR A 298 -2.05 -5.26 27.44
C THR A 298 -3.54 -4.97 27.54
N ASP A 299 -3.93 -3.86 28.15
CA ASP A 299 -5.33 -3.40 28.17
C ASP A 299 -5.83 -2.89 26.80
N LYS A 300 -4.92 -2.49 25.91
CA LYS A 300 -5.21 -1.87 24.60
C LYS A 300 -5.78 -2.82 23.55
N TYR A 301 -5.56 -4.12 23.68
CA TYR A 301 -5.90 -5.09 22.63
C TYR A 301 -6.65 -6.30 23.17
N ASP A 302 -7.51 -6.88 22.33
CA ASP A 302 -8.02 -8.24 22.49
C ASP A 302 -7.56 -9.09 21.30
N LEU A 303 -6.96 -10.26 21.57
CA LEU A 303 -6.44 -11.15 20.54
C LEU A 303 -7.49 -12.19 20.14
N TYR A 304 -7.63 -12.46 18.85
CA TYR A 304 -8.47 -13.51 18.29
C TYR A 304 -7.58 -14.49 17.52
N ILE A 305 -7.62 -15.75 17.90
CA ILE A 305 -6.87 -16.80 17.23
C ILE A 305 -7.84 -17.75 16.53
N ALA A 306 -7.56 -18.08 15.27
CA ALA A 306 -8.35 -19.03 14.49
C ALA A 306 -8.28 -20.44 15.11
N SER A 307 -9.24 -21.29 14.75
CA SER A 307 -9.28 -22.70 15.14
C SER A 307 -7.95 -23.40 14.83
N ASP A 308 -7.58 -24.39 15.65
CA ASP A 308 -6.36 -25.17 15.46
C ASP A 308 -6.42 -26.04 14.18
N ASP A 309 -7.62 -26.28 13.64
CA ASP A 309 -7.81 -26.97 12.35
C ASP A 309 -7.51 -26.10 11.12
N PHE A 310 -7.37 -24.78 11.29
CA PHE A 310 -7.05 -23.87 10.21
C PHE A 310 -5.54 -23.81 9.97
N CYS A 311 -5.11 -24.12 8.75
CA CYS A 311 -3.69 -24.10 8.36
C CYS A 311 -3.37 -22.83 7.55
N PRO A 312 -2.93 -21.72 8.18
CA PRO A 312 -2.54 -20.51 7.46
C PRO A 312 -1.28 -20.73 6.61
N ASP A 313 -1.30 -20.26 5.36
CA ASP A 313 -0.09 -20.12 4.55
C ASP A 313 0.72 -18.87 4.91
N CYS A 314 1.69 -19.07 5.81
CA CYS A 314 2.58 -18.02 6.30
C CYS A 314 3.77 -17.70 5.38
N SER A 315 3.94 -18.41 4.25
CA SER A 315 5.06 -18.15 3.32
C SER A 315 4.92 -16.78 2.65
N PHE A 316 6.01 -16.07 2.42
CA PHE A 316 5.99 -14.80 1.67
C PHE A 316 5.58 -15.04 0.21
N LYS A 317 4.74 -14.16 -0.35
CA LYS A 317 4.31 -14.19 -1.75
C LYS A 317 4.34 -12.80 -2.37
N VAL A 318 5.05 -12.70 -3.49
CA VAL A 318 5.08 -11.50 -4.34
C VAL A 318 3.67 -11.11 -4.77
N GLY A 319 3.35 -9.83 -4.72
CA GLY A 319 2.04 -9.28 -5.10
C GLY A 319 0.93 -9.47 -4.06
N ARG A 320 1.10 -10.39 -3.10
CA ARG A 320 0.20 -10.54 -1.94
C ARG A 320 0.71 -9.74 -0.73
N ASP A 321 2.02 -9.85 -0.48
CA ASP A 321 2.66 -9.22 0.66
C ASP A 321 2.99 -7.76 0.37
N PRO A 322 2.53 -6.81 1.20
CA PRO A 322 2.72 -5.40 0.97
C PRO A 322 4.21 -5.05 1.03
N ALA A 323 4.51 -3.85 0.58
CA ALA A 323 5.84 -3.32 0.68
C ALA A 323 5.99 -2.64 2.05
N PRO A 324 6.70 -3.25 3.02
CA PRO A 324 6.67 -2.81 4.40
C PRO A 324 7.38 -1.47 4.59
N ALA A 325 6.92 -0.65 5.53
CA ALA A 325 7.62 0.60 5.82
C ALA A 325 9.02 0.32 6.37
N CYS A 326 10.04 0.92 5.75
CA CYS A 326 11.42 0.91 6.25
C CYS A 326 11.72 2.25 6.91
N HIS A 327 12.46 2.20 8.01
CA HIS A 327 12.84 3.37 8.78
C HIS A 327 14.35 3.37 9.03
N VAL A 328 14.90 4.57 9.17
CA VAL A 328 16.22 4.80 9.75
C VAL A 328 16.10 5.74 10.94
N TRP A 329 16.64 5.33 12.07
CA TRP A 329 16.76 6.15 13.28
C TRP A 329 18.13 6.80 13.31
N TRP A 330 18.15 8.12 13.42
CA TRP A 330 19.37 8.94 13.43
C TRP A 330 19.78 9.25 14.87
N ASN A 331 20.87 8.65 15.34
CA ASN A 331 21.32 8.86 16.70
C ASN A 331 22.25 10.08 16.79
N ALA A 332 21.69 11.21 17.22
CA ALA A 332 22.44 12.45 17.46
C ALA A 332 23.22 12.45 18.79
N GLY A 333 23.06 11.43 19.64
CA GLY A 333 23.71 11.30 20.96
C GLY A 333 23.11 12.15 22.08
N LYS A 334 22.31 13.17 21.74
CA LYS A 334 21.62 14.08 22.66
C LYS A 334 20.42 14.73 21.95
N LYS A 335 19.59 15.46 22.70
CA LYS A 335 18.56 16.34 22.13
C LYS A 335 19.24 17.50 21.39
N VAL A 336 18.66 17.95 20.29
CA VAL A 336 19.26 18.95 19.38
C VAL A 336 18.27 20.06 19.07
N HIS A 337 18.77 21.22 18.62
CA HIS A 337 17.92 22.33 18.20
C HIS A 337 17.28 22.09 16.83
N ALA A 338 18.06 21.56 15.87
CA ALA A 338 17.61 21.37 14.51
C ALA A 338 18.05 20.02 13.93
N PHE A 339 17.20 19.48 13.05
CA PHE A 339 17.47 18.28 12.28
C PHE A 339 17.21 18.58 10.80
N ALA A 340 18.19 18.30 9.95
CA ALA A 340 18.06 18.36 8.50
C ALA A 340 18.31 17.00 7.88
N CYS A 341 17.52 16.66 6.85
CA CYS A 341 17.66 15.42 6.11
C CYS A 341 17.49 15.69 4.62
N GLN A 342 18.42 15.17 3.82
CA GLN A 342 18.32 15.17 2.36
C GLN A 342 17.77 13.82 1.91
N VAL A 343 16.79 13.85 1.02
CA VAL A 343 16.21 12.69 0.36
C VAL A 343 16.45 12.78 -1.15
N ILE A 344 16.87 11.66 -1.75
CA ILE A 344 16.97 11.48 -3.20
C ILE A 344 16.15 10.27 -3.57
N ILE A 345 15.18 10.48 -4.46
CA ILE A 345 14.25 9.44 -4.91
C ILE A 345 14.68 9.05 -6.33
N PRO A 346 15.34 7.90 -6.54
CA PRO A 346 15.84 7.50 -7.86
C PRO A 346 14.69 7.28 -8.86
N LYS A 347 13.59 6.70 -8.40
CA LYS A 347 12.37 6.48 -9.18
C LYS A 347 11.15 6.73 -8.29
N ALA A 348 10.21 7.52 -8.78
CA ALA A 348 8.94 7.72 -8.10
C ALA A 348 8.12 6.42 -8.17
N SER A 349 7.61 5.98 -7.02
CA SER A 349 6.67 4.87 -6.93
C SER A 349 5.33 5.42 -6.45
N GLN A 350 4.23 5.03 -7.12
CA GLN A 350 2.90 5.49 -6.74
C GLN A 350 2.58 5.12 -5.29
N TYR A 351 1.84 6.01 -4.66
CA TYR A 351 1.40 5.89 -3.27
C TYR A 351 2.52 5.66 -2.26
N THR A 352 3.60 6.42 -2.41
CA THR A 352 4.76 6.34 -1.52
C THR A 352 4.91 7.61 -0.72
N TYR A 353 5.08 7.47 0.60
CA TYR A 353 5.55 8.57 1.45
C TYR A 353 7.05 8.42 1.72
N TYR A 354 7.82 9.44 1.34
CA TYR A 354 9.25 9.57 1.61
C TYR A 354 9.45 10.60 2.73
N CYS A 355 9.34 10.14 3.98
CA CYS A 355 9.56 10.98 5.16
C CYS A 355 11.05 11.31 5.31
N ALA A 356 11.39 12.59 5.30
CA ALA A 356 12.76 13.07 5.45
C ALA A 356 13.09 13.39 6.91
N CYS A 357 12.29 14.23 7.56
CA CYS A 357 12.55 14.69 8.93
C CYS A 357 11.45 14.25 9.90
N GLY A 358 11.60 13.06 10.48
CA GLY A 358 10.84 12.59 11.64
C GLY A 358 11.51 12.96 12.97
N PHE A 359 10.70 13.22 13.99
CA PHE A 359 11.12 13.51 15.36
C PHE A 359 10.04 13.06 16.35
N HIS A 360 10.35 13.08 17.65
CA HIS A 360 9.51 12.56 18.75
C HIS A 360 8.04 12.96 18.76
N CYS A 361 7.66 14.07 18.12
CA CYS A 361 6.28 14.54 18.06
C CYS A 361 5.89 15.11 16.68
N GLY A 362 6.57 14.70 15.61
CA GLY A 362 6.15 15.08 14.26
C GLY A 362 7.00 14.49 13.14
N TYR A 363 6.63 14.84 11.92
CA TYR A 363 7.35 14.43 10.71
C TYR A 363 7.16 15.41 9.56
N SER A 364 8.09 15.39 8.60
CA SER A 364 7.97 16.10 7.33
C SER A 364 8.64 15.34 6.18
N GLY A 365 8.04 15.44 4.99
CA GLY A 365 8.58 14.81 3.78
C GLY A 365 7.72 15.08 2.55
N ILE A 366 7.97 14.29 1.50
CA ILE A 366 7.26 14.35 0.22
C ILE A 366 6.58 13.02 -0.11
N GLN A 367 5.44 13.10 -0.80
CA GLN A 367 4.66 11.97 -1.24
C GLN A 367 4.51 11.95 -2.76
N GLN A 368 4.43 10.73 -3.30
CA GLN A 368 3.92 10.43 -4.62
C GLN A 368 2.54 9.80 -4.47
N HIS A 369 1.52 10.41 -5.07
CA HIS A 369 0.18 9.85 -5.22
C HIS A 369 -0.01 9.25 -6.61
N ASP A 370 -1.21 8.78 -6.92
CA ASP A 370 -1.63 8.48 -8.29
C ASP A 370 -1.67 9.71 -9.19
N ASP A 371 -1.78 9.47 -10.50
CA ASP A 371 -1.86 10.49 -11.55
C ASP A 371 -0.73 11.52 -11.52
N ASN A 372 0.44 11.13 -11.02
CA ASN A 372 1.59 11.99 -10.80
C ASN A 372 1.35 13.15 -9.82
N LYS A 373 0.28 13.12 -9.02
CA LYS A 373 0.09 14.10 -7.95
C LYS A 373 1.19 13.96 -6.90
N GLN A 374 1.73 15.09 -6.48
CA GLN A 374 2.80 15.16 -5.49
C GLN A 374 2.34 16.00 -4.33
N GLN A 375 2.72 15.59 -3.14
CA GLN A 375 2.36 16.26 -1.91
C GLN A 375 3.59 16.52 -1.04
N LEU A 376 3.60 17.67 -0.39
CA LEU A 376 4.54 18.07 0.63
C LEU A 376 3.77 18.19 1.94
N LEU A 377 4.34 17.72 3.05
CA LEU A 377 3.66 17.82 4.34
C LEU A 377 4.59 18.04 5.53
N PHE A 378 4.04 18.64 6.59
CA PHE A 378 4.66 18.82 7.89
C PHE A 378 3.62 18.70 9.00
N SER A 379 3.73 17.65 9.82
CA SER A 379 2.76 17.28 10.85
C SER A 379 3.37 17.31 12.24
N VAL A 380 2.60 17.79 13.23
CA VAL A 380 2.96 17.80 14.65
C VAL A 380 1.77 17.32 15.48
N TRP A 381 1.98 16.26 16.27
CA TRP A 381 0.95 15.72 17.18
C TRP A 381 0.73 16.63 18.39
N HIS A 382 -0.50 16.58 18.93
CA HIS A 382 -0.80 17.13 20.24
C HIS A 382 0.07 16.50 21.33
N ASP A 383 0.33 17.27 22.38
CA ASP A 383 0.91 16.72 23.60
C ASP A 383 -0.20 16.08 24.42
N ILE A 384 -0.04 14.81 24.78
CA ILE A 384 -1.05 14.02 25.49
C ILE A 384 -1.40 14.58 26.87
N ASP A 385 -0.48 15.35 27.47
CA ASP A 385 -0.66 15.92 28.81
C ASP A 385 -1.01 17.42 28.76
N ALA A 386 -0.95 18.04 27.57
CA ALA A 386 -1.27 19.47 27.44
C ALA A 386 -2.77 19.75 27.45
N LYS A 387 -3.11 20.95 27.93
CA LYS A 387 -4.49 21.46 28.03
C LYS A 387 -4.97 22.19 26.76
N SER A 388 -4.15 22.24 25.72
CA SER A 388 -4.48 22.97 24.49
C SER A 388 -3.87 22.27 23.28
N LYS A 389 -4.56 22.37 22.15
CA LYS A 389 -4.15 21.77 20.89
C LYS A 389 -3.00 22.53 20.25
N VAL A 390 -2.30 21.85 19.34
CA VAL A 390 -1.32 22.47 18.43
C VAL A 390 -2.04 23.54 17.59
N SER A 391 -1.35 24.63 17.30
CA SER A 391 -1.83 25.69 16.40
C SER A 391 -0.80 25.96 15.29
N THR A 392 -1.26 26.52 14.17
CA THR A 392 -0.41 26.81 13.00
C THR A 392 -0.39 28.31 12.71
N PRO A 393 0.53 29.09 13.31
CA PRO A 393 0.62 30.53 13.07
C PRO A 393 1.06 30.91 11.64
N TYR A 394 1.71 30.00 10.90
CA TYR A 394 2.20 30.31 9.56
C TYR A 394 2.21 29.08 8.64
N VAL A 395 1.82 29.29 7.39
CA VAL A 395 2.07 28.41 6.23
C VAL A 395 2.44 29.31 5.04
N CYS A 396 3.30 28.83 4.15
CA CYS A 396 3.65 29.60 2.95
C CYS A 396 2.59 29.48 1.84
N ASP A 397 2.74 30.30 0.79
CA ASP A 397 1.90 30.22 -0.41
C ASP A 397 1.89 28.81 -1.01
N GLY A 398 0.69 28.25 -1.21
CA GLY A 398 0.49 26.91 -1.77
C GLY A 398 0.44 25.79 -0.73
N MET A 399 0.58 26.11 0.56
CA MET A 399 0.33 25.19 1.68
C MET A 399 -0.99 25.54 2.37
N ILE A 400 -1.66 24.54 2.93
CA ILE A 400 -2.86 24.68 3.78
C ILE A 400 -2.64 24.00 5.13
N ALA A 401 -3.14 24.60 6.21
CA ALA A 401 -3.13 24.00 7.53
C ALA A 401 -4.47 23.31 7.83
N LYS A 402 -4.44 22.11 8.40
CA LYS A 402 -5.63 21.40 8.90
C LYS A 402 -5.30 20.43 10.03
N GLU A 403 -6.30 20.01 10.77
CA GLU A 403 -6.16 18.94 11.76
C GLU A 403 -5.93 17.57 11.08
N PHE A 404 -5.34 16.64 11.81
CA PHE A 404 -5.22 15.22 11.41
C PHE A 404 -5.54 14.29 12.59
N GLY A 405 -5.86 13.04 12.28
CA GLY A 405 -6.27 12.01 13.24
C GLY A 405 -6.01 10.59 12.70
N GLY A 406 -6.32 9.56 13.50
CA GLY A 406 -6.21 8.14 13.13
C GLY A 406 -4.91 7.46 13.57
N GLU A 407 -3.92 8.25 13.97
CA GLU A 407 -2.61 7.84 14.51
C GLU A 407 -2.25 8.70 15.73
N GLY A 408 -3.25 9.09 16.52
CA GLY A 408 -3.21 10.28 17.35
C GLY A 408 -3.67 11.52 16.58
N MET A 409 -3.87 12.64 17.30
CA MET A 409 -4.35 13.90 16.72
C MET A 409 -3.30 15.00 16.72
N GLY A 410 -3.40 15.92 15.77
CA GLY A 410 -2.44 17.02 15.61
C GLY A 410 -2.81 18.03 14.54
N MET A 411 -1.85 18.90 14.23
CA MET A 411 -1.94 19.83 13.09
C MET A 411 -0.95 19.45 12.00
N GLN A 412 -1.39 19.56 10.75
CA GLN A 412 -0.55 19.35 9.58
C GLN A 412 -0.65 20.53 8.63
N ALA A 413 0.47 20.85 7.99
CA ALA A 413 0.53 21.74 6.84
C ALA A 413 0.79 20.89 5.59
N ILE A 414 -0.03 21.06 4.55
CA ILE A 414 0.01 20.26 3.32
C ILE A 414 0.02 21.17 2.10
N GLY A 415 0.89 20.88 1.13
CA GLY A 415 0.82 21.41 -0.22
C GLY A 415 0.65 20.24 -1.19
N ILE A 416 -0.25 20.36 -2.16
CA ILE A 416 -0.49 19.33 -3.17
C ILE A 416 -0.40 19.95 -4.57
N THR A 417 0.17 19.24 -5.53
CA THR A 417 0.04 19.60 -6.94
C THR A 417 -1.40 19.30 -7.35
N ASP A 418 -2.17 20.31 -7.70
CA ASP A 418 -3.48 20.11 -8.32
C ASP A 418 -3.33 19.89 -9.83
N SER A 419 -4.37 19.34 -10.45
CA SER A 419 -4.53 19.34 -11.91
C SER A 419 -4.99 20.72 -12.45
N SER A 420 -5.32 21.67 -11.56
CA SER A 420 -5.94 22.96 -11.90
C SER A 420 -5.04 24.21 -11.80
N ASN A 421 -3.89 24.22 -11.12
CA ASN A 421 -3.01 25.39 -11.06
C ASN A 421 -2.06 25.41 -12.25
N THR A 422 -2.62 25.79 -13.38
CA THR A 422 -1.89 26.04 -14.64
C THR A 422 -1.03 27.32 -14.61
N GLY A 423 -0.74 27.89 -13.43
CA GLY A 423 -0.11 29.22 -13.32
C GLY A 423 1.06 29.42 -12.36
N LYS A 424 1.28 28.54 -11.36
CA LYS A 424 2.44 28.60 -10.45
C LYS A 424 3.03 27.19 -10.30
N LEU A 425 4.35 27.06 -10.44
CA LEU A 425 5.07 25.83 -10.05
C LEU A 425 4.77 25.56 -8.57
N SER A 426 3.93 24.57 -8.28
CA SER A 426 3.53 24.23 -6.91
C SER A 426 4.76 23.95 -6.05
N ILE A 427 4.76 24.41 -4.80
CA ILE A 427 5.82 24.16 -3.81
C ILE A 427 6.04 22.64 -3.63
N ALA A 428 4.98 21.85 -3.76
CA ALA A 428 4.99 20.40 -3.64
C ALA A 428 5.63 19.67 -4.85
N SER A 429 5.88 20.38 -5.97
CA SER A 429 6.43 19.73 -7.17
C SER A 429 7.88 19.29 -6.95
N TRP A 430 8.19 18.04 -7.27
CA TRP A 430 9.50 17.42 -7.19
C TRP A 430 9.78 16.48 -8.38
N THR A 431 11.04 16.09 -8.58
CA THR A 431 11.49 15.28 -9.71
C THR A 431 12.42 14.17 -9.23
N PRO A 432 12.27 12.92 -9.72
CA PRO A 432 13.21 11.85 -9.40
C PRO A 432 14.67 12.22 -9.73
N GLY A 433 15.59 11.71 -8.92
CA GLY A 433 17.03 11.98 -9.03
C GLY A 433 17.48 13.34 -8.48
N VAL A 434 16.56 14.28 -8.22
CA VAL A 434 16.89 15.59 -7.65
C VAL A 434 16.99 15.49 -6.12
N PRO A 435 18.04 16.05 -5.49
CA PRO A 435 18.16 16.10 -4.04
C PRO A 435 17.27 17.17 -3.43
N TYR A 436 16.40 16.77 -2.52
CA TYR A 436 15.57 17.67 -1.74
C TYR A 436 15.97 17.61 -0.27
N THR A 437 16.12 18.77 0.37
CA THR A 437 16.54 18.83 1.78
C THR A 437 15.44 19.44 2.63
N PHE A 438 15.09 18.75 3.70
CA PHE A 438 14.20 19.23 4.74
C PHE A 438 15.02 19.67 5.95
N ALA A 439 14.52 20.64 6.69
CA ALA A 439 15.06 20.99 8.00
C ALA A 439 13.92 21.38 8.94
N VAL A 440 13.97 20.87 10.17
CA VAL A 440 13.06 21.24 11.26
C VAL A 440 13.89 21.89 12.37
N LYS A 441 13.44 23.04 12.86
CA LYS A 441 14.02 23.76 14.00
C LYS A 441 13.00 23.83 15.12
N ALA A 442 13.44 23.60 16.36
CA ALA A 442 12.62 23.71 17.56
C ALA A 442 13.06 24.92 18.40
N PHE A 443 12.11 25.76 18.79
CA PHE A 443 12.34 26.93 19.63
C PHE A 443 11.44 26.88 20.87
N PRO A 444 11.96 27.17 22.08
CA PRO A 444 11.11 27.25 23.25
C PRO A 444 10.22 28.50 23.16
N VAL A 445 8.95 28.36 23.53
CA VAL A 445 7.99 29.46 23.68
C VAL A 445 7.26 29.33 25.03
N SER A 446 6.47 30.34 25.41
CA SER A 446 5.77 30.40 26.69
C SER A 446 4.90 29.16 26.96
N GLU A 447 4.10 28.75 25.96
CA GLU A 447 3.16 27.63 26.08
C GLU A 447 3.76 26.26 25.75
N GLY A 448 4.97 26.17 25.19
CA GLY A 448 5.55 24.90 24.74
C GLY A 448 6.69 25.08 23.74
N THR A 449 6.59 24.41 22.59
CA THR A 449 7.60 24.45 21.54
C THR A 449 7.03 24.99 20.23
N ARG A 450 7.74 25.93 19.60
CA ARG A 450 7.53 26.36 18.23
C ARG A 450 8.41 25.53 17.30
N PHE A 451 7.80 24.80 16.38
CA PHE A 451 8.48 24.05 15.34
C PHE A 451 8.36 24.76 14.00
N GLU A 452 9.49 25.00 13.35
CA GLU A 452 9.57 25.58 12.02
C GLU A 452 10.11 24.54 11.05
N CYS A 453 9.41 24.32 9.94
CA CYS A 453 9.85 23.42 8.89
C CYS A 453 10.25 24.20 7.64
N TYR A 454 11.38 23.83 7.07
CA TYR A 454 11.99 24.41 5.89
C TYR A 454 12.22 23.34 4.83
N PHE A 455 11.99 23.70 3.57
CA PHE A 455 12.17 22.85 2.40
C PHE A 455 13.10 23.54 1.40
N HIS A 456 14.16 22.84 1.00
CA HIS A 456 15.11 23.30 0.00
C HIS A 456 14.91 22.57 -1.32
N LYS A 457 14.72 23.34 -2.39
CA LYS A 457 14.78 22.85 -3.77
C LYS A 457 16.04 23.42 -4.43
N PRO A 458 16.86 22.62 -5.13
CA PRO A 458 18.10 23.11 -5.75
C PRO A 458 17.94 24.36 -6.62
N MET A 459 16.83 24.48 -7.34
CA MET A 459 16.56 25.64 -8.20
C MET A 459 15.87 26.82 -7.49
N CYS A 460 15.35 26.64 -6.27
CA CYS A 460 14.54 27.65 -5.57
C CYS A 460 15.14 28.13 -4.25
N GLY A 461 16.14 27.42 -3.71
CA GLY A 461 16.66 27.68 -2.38
C GLY A 461 15.72 27.21 -1.27
N TRP A 462 15.91 27.77 -0.07
CA TRP A 462 15.10 27.46 1.11
C TRP A 462 13.77 28.22 1.11
N THR A 463 12.72 27.51 1.50
CA THR A 463 11.41 28.09 1.81
C THR A 463 10.98 27.58 3.18
N GLN A 464 10.60 28.46 4.10
CA GLN A 464 9.88 28.03 5.30
C GLN A 464 8.47 27.62 4.88
N ILE A 465 8.10 26.36 5.08
CA ILE A 465 6.82 25.84 4.57
C ILE A 465 5.69 26.01 5.58
N ALA A 466 6.02 25.93 6.87
CA ALA A 466 5.06 26.08 7.95
C ALA A 466 5.74 26.29 9.31
N CYS A 467 4.95 26.81 10.25
CA CYS A 467 5.28 26.96 11.65
C CYS A 467 4.12 26.42 12.49
N HIS A 468 4.40 25.49 13.40
CA HIS A 468 3.44 24.96 14.37
C HIS A 468 3.87 25.34 15.79
N ILE A 469 2.92 25.70 16.64
CA ILE A 469 3.14 25.85 18.08
C ILE A 469 2.45 24.68 18.77
N ARG A 470 3.24 23.84 19.44
CA ARG A 470 2.79 22.70 20.24
C ARG A 470 2.83 23.10 21.72
N PRO A 471 1.68 23.29 22.38
CA PRO A 471 1.64 23.43 23.82
C PRO A 471 2.15 22.17 24.53
N GLU A 472 2.89 22.33 25.62
CA GLU A 472 3.51 21.21 26.35
C GLU A 472 3.30 21.36 27.85
N ALA A 473 2.89 20.28 28.51
CA ALA A 473 2.66 20.29 29.96
C ALA A 473 3.97 20.45 30.75
N SER A 474 5.04 19.79 30.29
CA SER A 474 6.38 19.90 30.86
C SER A 474 7.18 21.01 30.17
N SER A 475 8.16 21.56 30.90
CA SER A 475 9.14 22.50 30.35
C SER A 475 10.48 21.87 29.99
N ASP A 476 10.76 20.66 30.46
CA ASP A 476 12.12 20.08 30.45
C ASP A 476 12.68 19.87 29.03
N ASP A 477 11.79 19.71 28.05
CA ASP A 477 12.14 19.32 26.69
C ASP A 477 11.81 20.38 25.63
N ARG A 478 11.32 21.54 26.06
CA ARG A 478 10.87 22.60 25.17
C ARG A 478 11.99 23.09 24.27
N GLY A 479 11.68 23.31 23.00
CA GLY A 479 12.65 23.84 22.04
C GLY A 479 13.75 22.86 21.64
N THR A 480 13.51 21.56 21.80
CA THR A 480 14.45 20.52 21.37
C THR A 480 13.79 19.45 20.51
N LEU A 481 14.61 18.78 19.71
CA LEU A 481 14.26 17.62 18.91
C LEU A 481 14.97 16.40 19.48
N SER A 482 14.24 15.29 19.54
CA SER A 482 14.73 13.97 19.91
C SER A 482 14.04 12.90 19.06
N GLY A 483 14.51 11.66 19.15
CA GLY A 483 13.94 10.53 18.40
C GLY A 483 13.91 10.82 16.90
N LEU A 484 15.05 11.21 16.32
CA LEU A 484 15.14 11.61 14.91
C LEU A 484 15.04 10.38 14.00
N TYR A 485 14.20 10.44 12.98
CA TYR A 485 14.03 9.33 12.03
C TYR A 485 13.70 9.79 10.60
N SER A 486 13.82 8.88 9.65
CA SER A 486 13.29 8.99 8.28
C SER A 486 12.64 7.66 7.90
N PHE A 487 11.70 7.65 6.97
CA PHE A 487 11.09 6.40 6.51
C PHE A 487 10.59 6.46 5.06
N ILE A 488 10.34 5.28 4.50
CA ILE A 488 9.67 5.07 3.22
C ILE A 488 8.47 4.13 3.43
N GLU A 489 7.29 4.53 2.99
CA GLU A 489 6.03 3.84 3.30
C GLU A 489 5.14 3.59 2.08
N ASP A 490 4.51 2.41 2.04
CA ASP A 490 3.33 2.08 1.21
C ASP A 490 2.06 2.44 1.98
N PHE A 491 1.41 3.55 1.68
CA PHE A 491 0.16 3.84 2.40
C PHE A 491 -1.04 2.96 1.95
N PRO A 492 -1.12 2.40 0.73
CA PRO A 492 -2.19 1.45 0.35
C PRO A 492 -1.81 -0.03 0.49
N GLY A 493 -0.53 -0.38 0.59
CA GLY A 493 -0.08 -1.78 0.60
C GLY A 493 -0.05 -2.43 -0.80
N ASN A 494 0.29 -1.68 -1.84
CA ASN A 494 0.28 -2.15 -3.23
C ASN A 494 1.43 -3.10 -3.61
N SER A 495 2.37 -3.37 -2.71
CA SER A 495 3.49 -4.29 -2.93
C SER A 495 4.52 -3.81 -3.97
N ILE A 496 4.42 -2.60 -4.52
CA ILE A 496 5.33 -2.10 -5.56
C ILE A 496 6.71 -1.77 -4.96
N ARG A 497 7.77 -2.15 -5.67
CA ARG A 497 9.15 -1.80 -5.29
C ARG A 497 9.34 -0.30 -5.22
N ARG A 498 9.97 0.17 -4.15
CA ARG A 498 10.36 1.57 -3.96
C ARG A 498 11.67 1.69 -3.20
N SER A 499 12.39 2.77 -3.47
CA SER A 499 13.62 3.09 -2.77
C SER A 499 13.86 4.59 -2.72
N ALA A 500 14.68 5.01 -1.75
CA ALA A 500 15.23 6.35 -1.63
C ALA A 500 16.51 6.32 -0.80
N THR A 501 17.39 7.31 -1.02
CA THR A 501 18.61 7.50 -0.22
C THR A 501 18.50 8.73 0.66
N TYR A 502 19.07 8.64 1.86
CA TYR A 502 18.94 9.66 2.91
C TYR A 502 20.30 10.00 3.54
N SER A 503 20.47 11.27 3.88
CA SER A 503 21.62 11.80 4.64
C SER A 503 21.13 12.78 5.70
N GLY A 504 21.60 12.65 6.94
CA GLY A 504 21.13 13.42 8.09
C GLY A 504 22.19 14.30 8.76
N TRP A 505 21.81 15.51 9.14
CA TRP A 505 22.64 16.48 9.87
C TRP A 505 21.86 17.13 11.00
N VAL A 506 22.56 17.58 12.04
CA VAL A 506 21.95 18.28 13.17
C VAL A 506 22.70 19.55 13.52
N GLN A 507 21.96 20.48 14.10
CA GLN A 507 22.48 21.63 14.81
C GLN A 507 22.17 21.46 16.29
N ASP A 508 23.21 21.34 17.12
CA ASP A 508 23.02 21.03 18.55
C ASP A 508 22.30 22.15 19.30
N THR A 509 22.69 23.40 19.06
CA THR A 509 22.10 24.61 19.65
C THR A 509 21.89 25.67 18.57
N PRO A 510 21.00 26.66 18.78
CA PRO A 510 20.82 27.75 17.82
C PRO A 510 22.15 28.40 17.43
N GLY A 511 22.44 28.47 16.13
CA GLY A 511 23.66 29.08 15.58
C GLY A 511 24.93 28.22 15.63
N ALA A 512 24.88 26.99 16.19
CA ALA A 512 26.02 26.08 16.12
C ALA A 512 26.30 25.62 14.67
N GLN A 513 27.51 25.12 14.41
CA GLN A 513 27.81 24.51 13.12
C GLN A 513 26.99 23.22 12.94
N TRP A 514 26.53 22.98 11.71
CA TRP A 514 25.91 21.72 11.34
C TRP A 514 26.94 20.59 11.39
N ARG A 515 26.51 19.43 11.89
CA ARG A 515 27.33 18.20 11.90
C ARG A 515 26.55 17.01 11.36
N SER A 516 27.27 16.10 10.72
CA SER A 516 26.71 14.86 10.21
C SER A 516 26.33 13.91 11.34
N ILE A 517 25.26 13.14 11.13
CA ILE A 517 24.88 12.04 12.01
C ILE A 517 25.47 10.76 11.44
N THR A 518 26.29 10.05 12.21
CA THR A 518 27.00 8.85 11.74
C THR A 518 26.48 7.55 12.35
N GLN A 519 25.71 7.62 13.43
CA GLN A 519 25.14 6.45 14.09
C GLN A 519 23.69 6.26 13.65
N VAL A 520 23.43 5.14 12.98
CA VAL A 520 22.11 4.85 12.40
C VAL A 520 21.61 3.46 12.80
N THR A 521 20.29 3.32 12.91
CA THR A 521 19.63 2.02 13.10
C THR A 521 18.48 1.88 12.12
N GLY A 522 18.60 0.94 11.19
CA GLY A 522 17.54 0.54 10.28
C GLY A 522 16.51 -0.34 10.98
N THR A 523 15.22 -0.09 10.72
CA THR A 523 14.11 -0.91 11.22
C THR A 523 13.04 -1.08 10.15
N SER A 524 12.15 -2.05 10.31
CA SER A 524 11.00 -2.28 9.42
C SER A 524 9.69 -2.41 10.20
N ALA A 525 8.56 -2.09 9.57
CA ALA A 525 7.22 -2.31 10.12
C ALA A 525 6.79 -3.79 10.13
N VAL A 526 7.56 -4.67 9.50
CA VAL A 526 7.34 -6.13 9.53
C VAL A 526 8.49 -6.85 10.22
N ASP A 527 8.28 -8.13 10.50
CA ASP A 527 9.28 -9.01 11.11
C ASP A 527 10.45 -9.28 10.14
N ASP A 528 11.57 -9.75 10.69
CA ASP A 528 12.84 -9.87 9.95
C ASP A 528 12.78 -10.92 8.83
N ASP A 529 11.88 -11.91 8.94
CA ASP A 529 11.67 -13.01 8.00
C ASP A 529 11.02 -12.59 6.67
N VAL A 530 10.47 -11.39 6.56
CA VAL A 530 9.89 -10.88 5.31
C VAL A 530 11.02 -10.47 4.35
N PRO A 531 11.16 -11.01 3.13
CA PRO A 531 12.40 -10.82 2.35
C PRO A 531 12.41 -9.61 1.40
N ASN A 532 11.36 -8.79 1.33
CA ASN A 532 11.23 -7.71 0.33
C ASN A 532 11.65 -6.31 0.83
N LYS A 533 12.49 -6.23 1.86
CA LYS A 533 12.90 -4.98 2.50
C LYS A 533 14.37 -4.95 2.88
N CYS A 534 15.01 -3.78 2.79
CA CYS A 534 16.42 -3.59 3.14
C CYS A 534 16.68 -2.15 3.59
N VAL A 535 17.56 -1.99 4.57
CA VAL A 535 18.18 -0.71 4.94
C VAL A 535 19.68 -0.93 4.90
N LYS A 536 20.40 -0.23 4.04
CA LYS A 536 21.85 -0.42 3.86
C LYS A 536 22.58 0.90 3.62
N LEU A 537 23.90 0.85 3.69
CA LEU A 537 24.76 1.99 3.36
C LEU A 537 25.15 1.94 1.88
N VAL A 538 25.18 3.10 1.25
CA VAL A 538 25.66 3.28 -0.13
C VAL A 538 26.64 4.46 -0.20
N PRO A 539 27.62 4.47 -1.12
CA PRO A 539 28.52 5.61 -1.28
C PRO A 539 27.76 6.89 -1.67
N ASP A 540 28.18 8.02 -1.14
CA ASP A 540 27.74 9.34 -1.61
C ASP A 540 28.70 9.84 -2.71
N SER A 541 28.15 10.36 -3.81
CA SER A 541 28.92 11.00 -4.88
C SER A 541 29.76 12.18 -4.40
N CYS A 542 29.35 12.82 -3.30
CA CYS A 542 30.08 13.93 -2.67
C CYS A 542 31.13 13.46 -1.64
N GLY A 543 31.34 12.15 -1.48
CA GLY A 543 32.18 11.54 -0.44
C GLY A 543 31.36 11.13 0.80
N GLY A 544 31.84 10.15 1.56
CA GLY A 544 31.09 9.56 2.68
C GLY A 544 30.03 8.56 2.21
N GLN A 545 29.01 8.32 3.05
CA GLN A 545 27.94 7.36 2.78
C GLN A 545 26.54 7.99 2.93
N LYS A 546 25.53 7.33 2.35
CA LYS A 546 24.10 7.57 2.56
C LYS A 546 23.44 6.30 3.08
N VAL A 547 22.25 6.43 3.65
CA VAL A 547 21.38 5.30 3.96
C VAL A 547 20.41 5.09 2.81
N GLU A 548 20.43 3.93 2.18
CA GLU A 548 19.41 3.51 1.21
C GLU A 548 18.37 2.65 1.90
N MET A 549 17.09 3.00 1.72
CA MET A 549 15.96 2.16 2.12
C MET A 549 15.29 1.61 0.88
N ILE A 550 15.03 0.30 0.86
CA ILE A 550 14.37 -0.42 -0.23
C ILE A 550 13.21 -1.22 0.36
N SER A 551 12.03 -1.14 -0.25
CA SER A 551 10.83 -1.83 0.21
C SER A 551 9.97 -2.32 -0.96
N GLY A 552 9.28 -3.45 -0.80
CA GLY A 552 8.30 -3.96 -1.77
C GLY A 552 8.88 -4.84 -2.87
N GLY A 553 8.02 -5.34 -3.75
CA GLY A 553 8.38 -6.20 -4.87
C GLY A 553 8.88 -7.57 -4.44
N ASP A 554 9.73 -8.15 -5.30
CA ASP A 554 10.30 -9.49 -5.09
C ASP A 554 11.20 -9.59 -3.85
N CYS A 555 11.56 -10.81 -3.50
CA CYS A 555 12.60 -11.07 -2.51
C CYS A 555 13.89 -10.33 -2.90
N LEU A 556 14.49 -9.63 -1.93
CA LEU A 556 15.81 -9.04 -2.11
C LEU A 556 16.89 -10.09 -1.83
N PRO A 557 18.01 -10.06 -2.58
CA PRO A 557 19.19 -10.86 -2.24
C PRO A 557 19.77 -10.50 -0.87
N ASP A 558 19.64 -9.22 -0.48
CA ASP A 558 20.00 -8.69 0.82
C ASP A 558 18.78 -8.01 1.42
N CYS A 559 18.26 -8.57 2.51
CA CYS A 559 17.14 -8.03 3.26
C CYS A 559 17.54 -7.50 4.65
N SER A 560 18.82 -7.17 4.82
CA SER A 560 19.39 -6.69 6.08
C SER A 560 18.87 -5.32 6.47
N LEU A 561 18.82 -5.08 7.78
CA LEU A 561 18.50 -3.79 8.37
C LEU A 561 19.75 -3.26 9.08
N TYR A 562 20.50 -2.40 8.39
CA TYR A 562 21.80 -1.93 8.84
C TYR A 562 21.72 -1.22 10.19
N LYS A 563 22.63 -1.55 11.10
CA LYS A 563 22.81 -0.86 12.39
C LYS A 563 24.29 -0.65 12.64
N GLY A 564 24.70 0.60 12.81
CA GLY A 564 26.11 0.91 13.07
C GLY A 564 26.52 2.32 12.68
N CYS A 565 27.84 2.46 12.50
CA CYS A 565 28.48 3.71 12.10
C CYS A 565 28.64 3.77 10.58
N MET A 566 28.20 4.87 9.96
CA MET A 566 28.49 5.18 8.55
C MET A 566 29.59 6.23 8.43
N ASP A 567 30.29 6.24 7.29
CA ASP A 567 31.18 7.33 6.93
C ASP A 567 30.38 8.63 6.79
N PRO A 568 30.82 9.73 7.44
CA PRO A 568 30.03 10.93 7.57
C PRO A 568 29.70 11.54 6.20
N PRO A 569 28.42 11.76 5.88
CA PRO A 569 28.07 12.54 4.68
C PRO A 569 28.54 13.98 4.86
N PRO A 570 29.09 14.64 3.82
CA PRO A 570 29.49 16.04 3.86
C PRO A 570 28.33 16.93 4.31
N VAL A 571 28.63 17.97 5.09
CA VAL A 571 27.65 19.01 5.44
C VAL A 571 27.46 19.91 4.21
N PRO A 572 26.27 19.94 3.57
CA PRO A 572 26.06 20.77 2.39
C PRO A 572 26.12 22.26 2.75
N GLU A 573 26.76 23.08 1.91
CA GLU A 573 26.87 24.55 2.12
C GLU A 573 25.50 25.23 2.26
N ILE A 574 24.46 24.66 1.63
CA ILE A 574 23.08 25.16 1.76
C ILE A 574 22.59 25.21 3.20
N LEU A 575 23.10 24.36 4.10
CA LEU A 575 22.72 24.40 5.52
C LEU A 575 23.30 25.60 6.26
N ASN A 576 24.39 26.19 5.78
CA ASN A 576 24.97 27.41 6.37
C ASN A 576 24.18 28.68 6.01
N MET A 577 23.30 28.58 5.01
CA MET A 577 22.39 29.66 4.60
C MET A 577 21.03 29.62 5.34
N LEU A 578 20.80 28.57 6.13
CA LEU A 578 19.57 28.32 6.87
C LEU A 578 19.73 28.67 8.35
#